data_AF-A0A0P7WNH4-F1
#
_entry.id   AF-A0A0P7WNH4-F1
#
_cell.length_a   1.000
_cell.length_b   1.000
_cell.length_c   1.000
_cell.angle_alpha   90.00
_cell.angle_beta   90.00
_cell.angle_gamma   90.00
#
_symmetry.space_group_name_H-M   'P 1'
#
loop_
_entity.id
_entity.type
_entity.pdbx_description
1 polymer ?
#
loop_
_entity_poly.entity_id
_entity_poly.type
_entity_poly.pdbx_seq_one_letter_code
_entity_poly.pdbx_strand_id
1 'polypeptide(L)'
;MAPCRADDPSPARVPSVLRVRDGAPLAHTRRRSENVRTREKEKQGCDAKRPQVAPLSSVPGDALAQDVERLYRLRMPPDFYHLWEFCGRRNPQSPQGRRRAPLSHPRPPCNREPNYFLHWRYFYDPPELQTVLVVLGESQQHLGYYRDSPDDLPAFIGENEAAKGCQITQMGDNVFAAVLLLLERRRRRRRRREPAGRKHNASLLPLEEELRTAAKALGYSLEQKSKGMKLRAKKVVAPTFHGAGIVVPVDKNDVGYRELPETDGRRGGIRRSPLLPRMRAHTYAHTQSSSSC
;
A
#
# COMPACT_ATOMS: atom_id res chain seq x y z
N MET A 1 -14.12 -39.91 35.08
CA MET A 1 -14.96 -38.77 34.65
C MET A 1 -14.89 -37.70 35.72
N ALA A 2 -14.24 -36.59 35.43
CA ALA A 2 -14.28 -35.35 36.21
C ALA A 2 -14.20 -34.18 35.21
N PRO A 3 -14.96 -33.09 35.41
CA PRO A 3 -15.20 -32.09 34.38
C PRO A 3 -14.14 -30.99 34.41
N CYS A 4 -13.57 -30.66 33.25
CA CYS A 4 -12.75 -29.45 33.11
C CYS A 4 -13.68 -28.26 32.85
N ARG A 5 -13.81 -27.37 33.85
CA ARG A 5 -14.06 -25.94 33.62
C ARG A 5 -12.77 -25.20 33.90
N ALA A 6 -12.29 -24.44 32.93
CA ALA A 6 -11.75 -23.10 33.13
C ALA A 6 -11.63 -22.45 31.76
N ASP A 7 -12.38 -21.36 31.61
CA ASP A 7 -12.14 -20.31 30.64
C ASP A 7 -10.67 -19.90 30.65
N ASP A 8 -10.02 -19.99 29.49
CA ASP A 8 -8.71 -19.39 29.26
C ASP A 8 -8.92 -18.24 28.26
N PRO A 9 -8.70 -16.97 28.65
CA PRO A 9 -8.91 -15.84 27.75
C PRO A 9 -7.85 -15.88 26.64
N SER A 10 -8.32 -16.20 25.42
CA SER A 10 -7.52 -16.19 24.21
C SER A 10 -6.70 -14.89 24.10
N PRO A 11 -5.36 -14.96 23.94
CA PRO A 11 -4.55 -13.75 23.87
C PRO A 11 -4.90 -12.94 22.62
N ALA A 12 -4.97 -11.63 22.83
CA ALA A 12 -5.47 -10.62 21.91
C ALA A 12 -4.94 -10.78 20.48
N ARG A 13 -5.87 -10.85 19.52
CA ARG A 13 -5.59 -10.89 18.09
C ARG A 13 -5.15 -9.49 17.63
N VAL A 14 -3.90 -9.37 17.15
CA VAL A 14 -3.34 -8.17 16.52
C VAL A 14 -3.93 -8.02 15.09
N PRO A 15 -4.74 -6.99 14.75
CA PRO A 15 -5.42 -6.94 13.44
C PRO A 15 -4.95 -5.79 12.51
N SER A 16 -5.17 -5.94 11.20
CA SER A 16 -4.44 -5.31 10.06
C SER A 16 -5.25 -4.54 9.01
N VAL A 17 -4.75 -3.36 8.63
CA VAL A 17 -4.82 -2.52 7.40
C VAL A 17 -6.03 -2.50 6.41
N LEU A 18 -6.36 -1.25 6.00
CA LEU A 18 -7.41 -0.67 5.14
C LEU A 18 -7.40 -1.01 3.63
N ARG A 19 -8.60 -1.02 3.01
CA ARG A 19 -8.83 -1.18 1.55
C ARG A 19 -9.53 0.01 0.88
N VAL A 20 -9.20 0.23 -0.40
CA VAL A 20 -9.92 1.11 -1.35
C VAL A 20 -10.50 0.25 -2.48
N ARG A 21 -11.83 0.30 -2.69
CA ARG A 21 -12.58 -0.54 -3.66
C ARG A 21 -12.39 -0.09 -5.13
N ASP A 22 -12.16 -1.07 -6.01
CA ASP A 22 -12.44 -0.96 -7.45
C ASP A 22 -13.80 -1.60 -7.76
N GLY A 23 -14.68 -0.84 -8.42
CA GLY A 23 -15.99 -1.31 -8.85
C GLY A 23 -15.91 -1.83 -10.27
N ALA A 24 -16.20 -3.12 -10.46
CA ALA A 24 -16.61 -3.69 -11.73
C ALA A 24 -17.94 -4.43 -11.50
N PRO A 25 -18.95 -4.32 -12.40
CA PRO A 25 -20.27 -4.89 -12.19
C PRO A 25 -20.27 -6.39 -12.49
N LEU A 26 -20.89 -7.18 -11.60
CA LEU A 26 -21.26 -8.57 -11.90
C LEU A 26 -22.55 -8.58 -12.72
N ALA A 27 -22.51 -9.39 -13.79
CA ALA A 27 -23.59 -9.59 -14.73
C ALA A 27 -24.88 -10.08 -14.06
N HIS A 28 -26.00 -9.52 -14.54
CA HIS A 28 -27.35 -9.93 -14.20
C HIS A 28 -27.64 -11.36 -14.68
N THR A 29 -27.99 -12.26 -13.76
CA THR A 29 -28.85 -13.40 -14.06
C THR A 29 -30.29 -13.05 -13.69
N ARG A 30 -31.16 -13.14 -14.71
CA ARG A 30 -32.62 -13.02 -14.64
C ARG A 30 -33.22 -14.03 -13.67
N ARG A 31 -34.20 -13.60 -12.87
CA ARG A 31 -35.46 -14.30 -12.51
C ARG A 31 -36.35 -13.28 -11.78
N ARG A 32 -37.33 -12.72 -12.49
CA ARG A 32 -38.74 -13.13 -12.65
C ARG A 32 -39.61 -12.36 -11.65
N SER A 33 -40.41 -11.48 -12.23
CA SER A 33 -41.37 -10.57 -11.63
C SER A 33 -42.46 -11.31 -10.87
N GLU A 34 -42.94 -10.71 -9.78
CA GLU A 34 -44.34 -10.78 -9.37
C GLU A 34 -44.71 -9.52 -8.57
N ASN A 35 -45.88 -8.97 -8.92
CA ASN A 35 -46.50 -7.75 -8.42
C ASN A 35 -46.91 -7.88 -6.94
N VAL A 36 -47.08 -6.75 -6.23
CA VAL A 36 -48.38 -6.34 -5.62
C VAL A 36 -48.23 -5.02 -4.83
N ARG A 37 -49.01 -4.04 -5.32
CA ARG A 37 -49.79 -2.96 -4.66
C ARG A 37 -49.17 -2.02 -3.62
N THR A 38 -49.33 -0.75 -3.96
CA THR A 38 -49.31 0.48 -3.17
C THR A 38 -50.31 0.49 -2.00
N ARG A 39 -49.92 1.16 -0.90
CA ARG A 39 -50.79 2.08 -0.13
C ARG A 39 -49.95 2.97 0.80
N GLU A 40 -50.27 4.26 0.77
CA GLU A 40 -49.73 5.35 1.58
C GLU A 40 -50.27 5.31 3.02
N LYS A 41 -49.52 5.83 4.00
CA LYS A 41 -50.00 6.83 4.98
C LYS A 41 -48.88 7.39 5.89
N GLU A 42 -49.18 8.60 6.36
CA GLU A 42 -48.36 9.68 6.93
C GLU A 42 -47.78 9.50 8.37
N LYS A 43 -46.76 10.34 8.63
CA LYS A 43 -46.40 11.13 9.84
C LYS A 43 -46.24 10.43 11.21
N GLN A 44 -45.05 10.56 11.79
CA GLN A 44 -44.84 11.22 13.10
C GLN A 44 -43.35 11.48 13.36
N GLY A 45 -43.06 12.67 13.90
CA GLY A 45 -41.71 13.11 14.23
C GLY A 45 -41.15 12.46 15.50
N CYS A 46 -39.82 12.40 15.58
CA CYS A 46 -39.12 12.38 16.84
C CYS A 46 -37.73 12.99 16.65
N ASP A 47 -37.48 14.02 17.44
CA ASP A 47 -36.21 14.70 17.63
C ASP A 47 -35.19 13.69 18.17
N ALA A 48 -34.13 13.40 17.40
CA ALA A 48 -33.06 12.51 17.82
C ALA A 48 -31.70 13.14 17.45
N LYS A 49 -31.10 13.75 18.47
CA LYS A 49 -29.75 14.29 18.57
C LYS A 49 -28.75 13.58 17.66
N ARG A 50 -28.12 14.38 16.79
CA ARG A 50 -26.90 14.06 16.05
C ARG A 50 -25.84 13.50 17.02
N PRO A 51 -25.26 12.31 16.79
CA PRO A 51 -24.22 11.79 17.66
C PRO A 51 -23.01 12.72 17.61
N GLN A 52 -22.63 13.25 18.78
CA GLN A 52 -21.42 14.05 18.93
C GLN A 52 -20.20 13.22 18.54
N VAL A 53 -19.36 13.81 17.69
CA VAL A 53 -18.10 13.22 17.23
C VAL A 53 -17.12 13.27 18.39
N ALA A 54 -16.75 12.10 18.94
CA ALA A 54 -15.71 11.99 19.94
C ALA A 54 -14.35 12.45 19.36
N PRO A 55 -13.52 13.18 20.12
CA PRO A 55 -12.24 13.69 19.64
C PRO A 55 -11.25 12.55 19.35
N LEU A 56 -10.73 12.52 18.13
CA LEU A 56 -9.61 11.69 17.70
C LEU A 56 -8.33 12.15 18.42
N SER A 57 -8.00 11.58 19.58
CA SER A 57 -6.70 11.88 20.22
C SER A 57 -6.03 10.73 20.96
N SER A 58 -6.65 9.54 21.08
CA SER A 58 -5.98 8.40 21.69
C SER A 58 -5.42 7.47 20.61
N VAL A 59 -4.10 7.38 20.54
CA VAL A 59 -3.41 6.26 19.87
C VAL A 59 -4.02 4.95 20.39
N PRO A 60 -4.30 3.96 19.53
CA PRO A 60 -4.65 2.60 19.95
C PRO A 60 -3.77 2.10 21.10
N GLY A 61 -4.39 1.39 22.06
CA GLY A 61 -3.76 1.02 23.33
C GLY A 61 -2.37 0.40 23.17
N ASP A 62 -1.47 0.77 24.08
CA ASP A 62 -0.02 0.48 24.06
C ASP A 62 0.34 -0.97 23.70
N ALA A 63 -0.52 -1.93 24.04
CA ALA A 63 -0.36 -3.34 23.68
C ALA A 63 -0.27 -3.58 22.15
N LEU A 64 -1.09 -2.91 21.34
CA LEU A 64 -1.03 -3.04 19.87
C LEU A 64 0.29 -2.50 19.33
N ALA A 65 0.77 -1.39 19.88
CA ALA A 65 2.02 -0.79 19.46
C ALA A 65 3.21 -1.71 19.78
N GLN A 66 3.26 -2.23 21.01
CA GLN A 66 4.29 -3.18 21.47
C GLN A 66 4.30 -4.46 20.64
N ASP A 67 3.13 -5.02 20.30
CA ASP A 67 3.06 -6.21 19.46
C ASP A 67 3.58 -5.97 18.05
N VAL A 68 3.15 -4.87 17.41
CA VAL A 68 3.61 -4.53 16.06
C VAL A 68 5.12 -4.31 16.03
N GLU A 69 5.65 -3.58 17.01
CA GLU A 69 7.10 -3.36 17.14
C GLU A 69 7.86 -4.66 17.39
N ARG A 70 7.34 -5.55 18.26
CA ARG A 70 7.95 -6.87 18.53
C ARG A 70 7.97 -7.76 17.28
N LEU A 71 6.89 -7.77 16.49
CA LEU A 71 6.77 -8.61 15.30
C LEU A 71 7.66 -8.14 14.15
N TYR A 72 7.67 -6.83 13.86
CA TYR A 72 8.45 -6.27 12.75
C TYR A 72 9.86 -5.82 13.15
N ARG A 73 10.15 -5.72 14.44
CA ARG A 73 11.37 -5.12 15.00
C ARG A 73 11.61 -3.70 14.50
N LEU A 74 10.53 -2.95 14.23
CA LEU A 74 10.55 -1.59 13.71
C LEU A 74 9.46 -0.76 14.39
N ARG A 75 9.83 0.46 14.80
CA ARG A 75 8.89 1.42 15.41
C ARG A 75 7.97 2.02 14.35
N MET A 76 6.66 1.84 14.48
CA MET A 76 5.69 2.41 13.53
C MET A 76 5.36 3.86 13.88
N PRO A 77 5.18 4.74 12.88
CA PRO A 77 4.82 6.13 13.12
C PRO A 77 3.35 6.28 13.59
N PRO A 78 2.99 7.37 14.30
CA PRO A 78 1.65 7.55 14.87
C PRO A 78 0.50 7.53 13.85
N ASP A 79 0.75 7.98 12.61
CA ASP A 79 -0.22 8.00 11.52
C ASP A 79 -0.69 6.60 11.12
N PHE A 80 0.16 5.58 11.26
CA PHE A 80 -0.24 4.17 11.10
C PHE A 80 -1.40 3.81 12.03
N TYR A 81 -1.26 4.15 13.32
CA TYR A 81 -2.24 3.79 14.34
C TYR A 81 -3.49 4.67 14.28
N HIS A 82 -3.35 5.95 13.91
CA HIS A 82 -4.50 6.81 13.67
C HIS A 82 -5.31 6.36 12.44
N LEU A 83 -4.63 5.91 11.37
CA LEU A 83 -5.32 5.33 10.24
C LEU A 83 -6.04 4.05 10.65
N TRP A 84 -5.40 3.20 11.46
CA TRP A 84 -6.03 2.00 12.01
C TRP A 84 -7.34 2.32 12.75
N GLU A 85 -7.31 3.29 13.65
CA GLU A 85 -8.48 3.74 14.41
C GLU A 85 -9.57 4.35 13.50
N PHE A 86 -9.17 5.16 12.52
CA PHE A 86 -10.06 5.69 11.48
C PHE A 86 -10.80 4.56 10.74
N CYS A 87 -10.11 3.48 10.39
CA CYS A 87 -10.70 2.33 9.72
C CYS A 87 -11.62 1.53 10.65
N GLY A 88 -11.23 1.39 11.92
CA GLY A 88 -12.02 0.71 12.95
C GLY A 88 -13.37 1.35 13.17
N ARG A 89 -13.44 2.68 13.27
CA ARG A 89 -14.71 3.43 13.37
C ARG A 89 -15.62 3.19 12.17
N ARG A 90 -15.04 3.11 10.98
CA ARG A 90 -15.80 3.00 9.72
C ARG A 90 -16.36 1.61 9.47
N ASN A 91 -15.66 0.56 9.92
CA ASN A 91 -16.12 -0.81 9.79
C ASN A 91 -15.70 -1.65 11.01
N PRO A 92 -16.48 -1.61 12.11
CA PRO A 92 -16.13 -2.29 13.36
C PRO A 92 -15.96 -3.81 13.22
N GLN A 93 -16.74 -4.44 12.32
CA GLN A 93 -16.66 -5.89 12.09
C GLN A 93 -15.41 -6.31 11.30
N SER A 94 -14.81 -5.39 10.56
CA SER A 94 -13.57 -5.64 9.85
C SER A 94 -12.89 -4.30 9.53
N PRO A 95 -12.08 -3.75 10.46
CA PRO A 95 -11.26 -2.56 10.21
C PRO A 95 -10.36 -2.76 8.97
N GLN A 96 -10.13 -4.03 8.62
CA GLN A 96 -9.35 -4.55 7.50
C GLN A 96 -10.07 -4.53 6.14
N GLY A 97 -11.40 -4.38 6.14
CA GLY A 97 -12.26 -4.62 4.99
C GLY A 97 -12.50 -6.11 4.67
N ARG A 98 -13.54 -6.39 3.87
CA ARG A 98 -14.17 -7.72 3.66
C ARG A 98 -13.31 -8.85 3.03
N ARG A 99 -11.98 -8.76 2.98
CA ARG A 99 -11.12 -9.88 2.54
C ARG A 99 -9.70 -9.71 3.09
N ARG A 100 -9.09 -10.84 3.43
CA ARG A 100 -7.83 -11.07 4.17
C ARG A 100 -6.76 -9.99 4.03
N ALA A 101 -6.14 -9.66 5.16
CA ALA A 101 -5.19 -8.57 5.33
C ALA A 101 -3.77 -9.06 5.66
N PRO A 102 -2.77 -8.17 5.55
CA PRO A 102 -1.37 -8.41 5.92
C PRO A 102 -1.04 -8.62 7.40
N LEU A 103 -1.95 -9.01 8.28
CA LEU A 103 -1.56 -9.64 9.56
C LEU A 103 -2.48 -10.82 9.90
N SER A 104 -3.32 -11.26 8.96
CA SER A 104 -4.25 -12.38 9.13
C SER A 104 -3.78 -13.63 8.37
N HIS A 105 -2.54 -14.05 8.56
CA HIS A 105 -2.19 -15.42 8.19
C HIS A 105 -2.49 -16.32 9.40
N PRO A 106 -3.24 -17.42 9.22
CA PRO A 106 -3.26 -18.48 10.22
C PRO A 106 -1.82 -18.85 10.51
N ARG A 107 -1.45 -18.96 11.79
CA ARG A 107 -0.16 -19.56 12.15
C ARG A 107 -0.03 -20.87 11.37
N PRO A 108 1.08 -21.12 10.67
CA PRO A 108 1.26 -22.38 9.98
C PRO A 108 1.06 -23.53 10.98
N PRO A 109 0.54 -24.69 10.56
CA PRO A 109 0.34 -25.85 11.44
C PRO A 109 1.65 -26.35 12.08
N CYS A 110 2.81 -25.91 11.56
CA CYS A 110 4.10 -26.07 12.19
C CYS A 110 4.41 -24.90 13.13
N ASN A 111 4.87 -25.23 14.32
CA ASN A 111 5.30 -24.38 15.45
C ASN A 111 6.44 -23.37 15.17
N ARG A 112 6.64 -22.95 13.91
CA ARG A 112 7.63 -21.95 13.52
C ARG A 112 7.01 -20.57 13.59
N GLU A 113 7.64 -19.67 14.33
CA GLU A 113 7.26 -18.26 14.31
C GLU A 113 7.29 -17.75 12.85
N PRO A 114 6.20 -17.14 12.35
CA PRO A 114 6.17 -16.64 10.99
C PRO A 114 7.19 -15.50 10.82
N ASN A 115 7.92 -15.51 9.70
CA ASN A 115 8.89 -14.47 9.39
C ASN A 115 8.17 -13.22 8.85
N TYR A 116 7.97 -12.22 9.71
CA TYR A 116 7.31 -10.96 9.36
C TYR A 116 8.13 -10.06 8.43
N PHE A 117 9.43 -10.30 8.26
CA PHE A 117 10.27 -9.53 7.31
C PHE A 117 9.98 -9.85 5.85
N LEU A 118 9.43 -11.04 5.58
CA LEU A 118 9.03 -11.46 4.22
C LEU A 118 7.53 -11.27 3.98
N HIS A 119 6.81 -10.87 5.02
CA HIS A 119 5.36 -10.77 4.98
C HIS A 119 4.94 -9.58 4.13
N TRP A 120 4.31 -9.86 2.98
CA TRP A 120 3.97 -8.86 1.96
C TRP A 120 5.16 -8.09 1.39
N ARG A 121 6.34 -8.69 1.46
CA ARG A 121 7.51 -8.19 0.76
C ARG A 121 7.46 -8.65 -0.69
N TYR A 122 7.23 -7.71 -1.61
CA TYR A 122 7.20 -7.98 -3.04
C TYR A 122 8.61 -8.14 -3.60
N PHE A 123 8.69 -8.66 -4.83
CA PHE A 123 9.95 -9.01 -5.48
C PHE A 123 10.94 -7.84 -5.58
N TYR A 124 10.43 -6.62 -5.79
CA TYR A 124 11.26 -5.42 -5.92
C TYR A 124 11.36 -4.59 -4.64
N ASP A 125 10.85 -5.09 -3.51
CA ASP A 125 10.85 -4.33 -2.25
C ASP A 125 12.25 -4.39 -1.62
N PRO A 126 12.97 -3.25 -1.61
CA PRO A 126 14.24 -3.19 -0.91
C PRO A 126 13.97 -3.27 0.61
N PRO A 127 14.96 -3.65 1.44
CA PRO A 127 14.74 -3.79 2.89
C PRO A 127 14.21 -2.52 3.58
N GLU A 128 14.45 -1.36 2.99
CA GLU A 128 13.98 -0.05 3.42
C GLU A 128 12.46 0.13 3.25
N LEU A 129 11.83 -0.59 2.32
CA LEU A 129 10.40 -0.47 2.00
C LEU A 129 9.59 -1.53 2.76
N GLN A 130 8.93 -1.10 3.83
CA GLN A 130 8.02 -1.93 4.62
C GLN A 130 6.58 -1.75 4.14
N THR A 131 6.06 -2.71 3.37
CA THR A 131 4.68 -2.68 2.85
C THR A 131 3.65 -2.63 3.97
N VAL A 132 2.76 -1.63 3.89
CA VAL A 132 1.64 -1.47 4.83
C VAL A 132 0.30 -1.59 4.13
N LEU A 133 0.13 -1.00 2.94
CA LEU A 133 -1.13 -1.01 2.19
C LEU A 133 -0.98 -1.80 0.90
N VAL A 134 -1.96 -2.65 0.61
CA VAL A 134 -2.01 -3.41 -0.65
C VAL A 134 -3.23 -2.99 -1.45
N VAL A 135 -2.99 -2.64 -2.70
CA VAL A 135 -4.03 -2.43 -3.69
C VAL A 135 -4.27 -3.74 -4.42
N LEU A 136 -5.48 -4.27 -4.30
CA LEU A 136 -5.86 -5.47 -5.04
C LEU A 136 -5.93 -5.16 -6.53
N GLY A 137 -5.29 -6.02 -7.32
CA GLY A 137 -5.27 -5.94 -8.77
C GLY A 137 -4.11 -6.74 -9.34
N GLU A 138 -4.04 -6.78 -10.66
CA GLU A 138 -3.02 -7.54 -11.38
C GLU A 138 -1.64 -6.86 -11.33
N SER A 139 -1.60 -5.54 -11.13
CA SER A 139 -0.35 -4.77 -11.10
C SER A 139 0.48 -4.96 -9.82
N GLN A 140 -0.05 -5.69 -8.83
CA GLN A 140 0.58 -5.85 -7.51
C GLN A 140 0.96 -4.50 -6.87
N GLN A 141 0.07 -3.52 -7.01
CA GLN A 141 0.28 -2.17 -6.49
C GLN A 141 0.20 -2.19 -4.96
N HIS A 142 1.18 -1.59 -4.30
CA HIS A 142 1.25 -1.54 -2.84
C HIS A 142 1.96 -0.26 -2.40
N LEU A 143 1.75 0.10 -1.13
CA LEU A 143 2.40 1.24 -0.50
C LEU A 143 3.08 0.79 0.79
N GLY A 144 4.27 1.32 1.02
CA GLY A 144 5.11 0.99 2.17
C GLY A 144 5.77 2.20 2.79
N TYR A 145 6.10 2.09 4.07
CA TYR A 145 6.97 3.04 4.74
C TYR A 145 8.40 2.84 4.24
N TYR A 146 9.06 3.92 3.81
CA TYR A 146 10.47 3.89 3.39
C TYR A 146 11.37 4.42 4.50
N ARG A 147 12.31 3.60 4.98
CA ARG A 147 13.25 3.94 6.07
C ARG A 147 14.68 3.95 5.56
N ASP A 148 15.41 5.05 5.78
CA ASP A 148 16.84 5.08 5.49
C ASP A 148 17.66 4.25 6.50
N SER A 149 17.18 4.18 7.75
CA SER A 149 17.75 3.41 8.85
C SER A 149 16.64 2.67 9.59
N PRO A 150 16.86 1.43 10.07
CA PRO A 150 15.87 0.70 10.88
C PRO A 150 15.52 1.39 12.20
N ASP A 151 16.44 2.17 12.75
CA ASP A 151 16.26 2.87 14.04
C ASP A 151 15.43 4.15 13.91
N ASP A 152 15.34 4.70 12.69
CA ASP A 152 14.63 5.93 12.39
C ASP A 152 13.16 5.66 12.02
N LEU A 153 12.32 6.68 12.23
CA LEU A 153 10.97 6.69 11.66
C LEU A 153 11.02 6.79 10.13
N PRO A 154 9.97 6.34 9.43
CA PRO A 154 9.92 6.39 7.97
C PRO A 154 10.07 7.81 7.44
N ALA A 155 10.85 7.97 6.38
CA ALA A 155 11.06 9.26 5.74
C ALA A 155 9.89 9.68 4.83
N PHE A 156 9.21 8.70 4.22
CA PHE A 156 8.03 8.90 3.37
C PHE A 156 7.27 7.59 3.13
N ILE A 157 6.10 7.69 2.49
CA ILE A 157 5.38 6.54 1.93
C ILE A 157 5.78 6.33 0.46
N GLY A 158 6.32 5.16 0.14
CA GLY A 158 6.61 4.74 -1.23
C GLY A 158 5.45 3.94 -1.83
N GLU A 159 5.17 4.14 -3.11
CA GLU A 159 4.28 3.31 -3.93
C GLU A 159 5.09 2.54 -4.97
N ASN A 160 4.83 1.24 -5.10
CA ASN A 160 5.36 0.42 -6.18
C ASN A 160 4.25 -0.40 -6.84
N GLU A 161 4.41 -0.66 -8.14
CA GLU A 161 3.60 -1.61 -8.90
C GLU A 161 4.52 -2.78 -9.32
N ALA A 162 4.62 -3.82 -8.47
CA ALA A 162 5.66 -4.84 -8.59
C ALA A 162 5.61 -5.62 -9.92
N ALA A 163 4.45 -5.71 -10.55
CA ALA A 163 4.31 -6.33 -11.88
C ALA A 163 4.92 -5.47 -13.02
N LYS A 164 5.12 -4.17 -12.79
CA LYS A 164 5.64 -3.22 -13.80
C LYS A 164 7.14 -2.97 -13.67
N GLY A 165 7.70 -3.09 -12.47
CA GLY A 165 9.13 -2.92 -12.24
C GLY A 165 9.47 -2.41 -10.85
N CYS A 166 10.70 -1.95 -10.67
CA CYS A 166 11.27 -1.56 -9.37
C CYS A 166 11.06 -0.09 -8.98
N GLN A 167 10.33 0.71 -9.77
CA GLN A 167 10.19 2.14 -9.50
C GLN A 167 9.36 2.41 -8.24
N ILE A 168 9.91 3.17 -7.29
CA ILE A 168 9.25 3.57 -6.06
C ILE A 168 8.89 5.06 -6.16
N THR A 169 7.59 5.35 -6.19
CA THR A 169 7.08 6.71 -6.26
C THR A 169 6.80 7.25 -4.85
N GLN A 170 7.28 8.46 -4.54
CA GLN A 170 7.02 9.10 -3.26
C GLN A 170 5.57 9.63 -3.18
N MET A 171 4.87 9.29 -2.09
CA MET A 171 3.43 9.51 -1.88
C MET A 171 3.14 10.29 -0.59
N GLY A 172 3.94 11.32 -0.28
CA GLY A 172 3.82 12.09 0.96
C GLY A 172 4.55 11.45 2.13
N ASP A 173 4.57 12.16 3.26
CA ASP A 173 5.31 11.79 4.46
C ASP A 173 4.47 11.02 5.51
N ASN A 174 3.20 10.78 5.21
CA ASN A 174 2.29 10.03 6.07
C ASN A 174 1.26 9.25 5.23
N VAL A 175 0.66 8.26 5.85
CA VAL A 175 -0.27 7.33 5.19
C VAL A 175 -1.58 7.99 4.74
N PHE A 176 -2.03 9.06 5.42
CA PHE A 176 -3.24 9.79 5.00
C PHE A 176 -3.03 10.52 3.68
N ALA A 177 -1.90 11.24 3.55
CA ALA A 177 -1.51 11.88 2.30
C ALA A 177 -1.40 10.86 1.16
N ALA A 178 -0.78 9.70 1.42
CA ALA A 178 -0.60 8.65 0.43
C ALA A 178 -1.91 8.07 -0.08
N VAL A 179 -2.84 7.75 0.83
CA VAL A 179 -4.17 7.22 0.47
C VAL A 179 -4.97 8.26 -0.32
N LEU A 180 -4.93 9.54 0.08
CA LEU A 180 -5.62 10.61 -0.63
C LEU A 180 -5.06 10.81 -2.05
N LEU A 181 -3.74 10.83 -2.21
CA LEU A 181 -3.09 10.92 -3.53
C LEU A 181 -3.45 9.72 -4.41
N LEU A 182 -3.52 8.52 -3.84
CA LEU A 182 -3.94 7.31 -4.54
C LEU A 182 -5.38 7.42 -5.04
N LEU A 183 -6.31 7.86 -4.18
CA LEU A 183 -7.72 8.08 -4.53
C LEU A 183 -7.87 9.11 -5.66
N GLU A 184 -7.18 10.24 -5.55
CA GLU A 184 -7.18 11.29 -6.55
C GLU A 184 -6.65 10.80 -7.91
N ARG A 185 -5.53 10.06 -7.92
CA ARG A 185 -4.97 9.45 -9.14
C ARG A 185 -5.94 8.45 -9.77
N ARG A 186 -6.60 7.60 -8.98
CA ARG A 186 -7.60 6.66 -9.48
C ARG A 186 -8.79 7.37 -10.11
N ARG A 187 -9.32 8.40 -9.44
CA ARG A 187 -10.42 9.22 -9.96
C ARG A 187 -10.04 9.90 -11.28
N ARG A 188 -8.83 10.46 -11.38
CA ARG A 188 -8.31 11.03 -12.64
C ARG A 188 -8.17 9.98 -13.75
N ARG A 189 -7.64 8.78 -13.44
CA ARG A 189 -7.53 7.68 -14.41
C ARG A 189 -8.90 7.22 -14.92
N ARG A 190 -9.89 7.07 -14.04
CA ARG A 190 -11.27 6.68 -14.42
C ARG A 190 -11.93 7.73 -15.30
N ARG A 191 -11.83 9.02 -14.94
CA ARG A 191 -12.34 10.14 -15.75
C ARG A 191 -11.78 10.19 -17.18
N ARG A 192 -10.55 9.73 -17.39
CA ARG A 192 -9.93 9.66 -18.73
C ARG A 192 -10.39 8.46 -19.55
N ARG A 193 -10.76 7.35 -18.90
CA ARG A 193 -11.14 6.09 -19.56
C ARG A 193 -12.65 5.99 -19.84
N GLU A 194 -13.48 6.67 -19.06
CA GLU A 194 -14.94 6.64 -19.21
C GLU A 194 -15.47 8.04 -19.60
N PRO A 195 -16.20 8.18 -20.74
CA PRO A 195 -16.90 9.42 -21.07
C PRO A 195 -17.95 9.77 -20.01
N ALA A 196 -18.26 11.06 -19.88
CA ALA A 196 -19.19 11.60 -18.89
C ALA A 196 -20.58 10.94 -18.99
N GLY A 197 -20.89 10.01 -18.07
CA GLY A 197 -22.20 9.35 -18.07
C GLY A 197 -22.49 8.44 -16.87
N ARG A 198 -21.47 7.80 -16.27
CA ARG A 198 -21.66 6.95 -15.07
C ARG A 198 -21.18 7.67 -13.81
N LYS A 199 -22.10 7.92 -12.88
CA LYS A 199 -21.88 8.56 -11.56
C LYS A 199 -21.07 7.68 -10.58
N HIS A 200 -20.11 6.90 -11.06
CA HIS A 200 -19.33 5.98 -10.22
C HIS A 200 -18.26 6.69 -9.37
N ASN A 201 -17.96 7.96 -9.69
CA ASN A 201 -17.04 8.80 -8.93
C ASN A 201 -17.64 9.33 -7.61
N ALA A 202 -18.97 9.30 -7.45
CA ALA A 202 -19.64 9.85 -6.28
C ALA A 202 -19.36 9.08 -4.99
N SER A 203 -19.04 7.77 -5.08
CA SER A 203 -18.84 6.93 -3.89
C SER A 203 -17.48 7.11 -3.21
N LEU A 204 -16.50 7.75 -3.86
CA LEU A 204 -15.17 8.00 -3.28
C LEU A 204 -15.07 9.38 -2.62
N LEU A 205 -15.91 10.34 -3.02
CA LEU A 205 -15.88 11.71 -2.49
C LEU A 205 -16.11 11.76 -0.96
N PRO A 206 -17.08 11.02 -0.37
CA PRO A 206 -17.27 11.03 1.08
C PRO A 206 -16.05 10.52 1.84
N LEU A 207 -15.40 9.47 1.31
CA LEU A 207 -14.18 8.93 1.92
C LEU A 207 -13.01 9.92 1.82
N GLU A 208 -12.84 10.58 0.67
CA GLU A 208 -11.81 11.61 0.49
C GLU A 208 -12.00 12.75 1.50
N GLU A 209 -13.24 13.18 1.73
CA GLU A 209 -13.58 14.24 2.69
C GLU A 209 -13.39 13.81 4.15
N GLU A 210 -13.81 12.60 4.51
CA GLU A 210 -13.57 12.00 5.83
C GLU A 210 -12.07 11.93 6.15
N LEU A 211 -11.24 11.45 5.20
CA LEU A 211 -9.79 11.35 5.35
C LEU A 211 -9.12 12.72 5.49
N ARG A 212 -9.55 13.71 4.70
CA ARG A 212 -9.02 15.08 4.79
C ARG A 212 -9.37 15.72 6.13
N THR A 213 -10.59 15.50 6.61
CA THR A 213 -11.04 16.01 7.91
C THR A 213 -10.26 15.36 9.05
N ALA A 214 -10.07 14.04 9.01
CA ALA A 214 -9.27 13.31 9.99
C ALA A 214 -7.81 13.77 9.99
N ALA A 215 -7.19 13.89 8.81
CA ALA A 215 -5.81 14.38 8.68
C ALA A 215 -5.64 15.81 9.23
N LYS A 216 -6.60 16.71 8.93
CA LYS A 216 -6.59 18.08 9.44
C LYS A 216 -6.74 18.12 10.97
N ALA A 217 -7.64 17.31 11.53
CA ALA A 217 -7.84 17.21 12.98
C ALA A 217 -6.59 16.69 13.71
N LEU A 218 -5.86 15.76 13.07
CA LEU A 218 -4.64 15.16 13.60
C LEU A 218 -3.36 15.95 13.27
N GLY A 219 -3.46 17.04 12.50
CA GLY A 219 -2.32 17.88 12.12
C GLY A 219 -1.38 17.28 11.06
N TYR A 220 -1.85 16.32 10.26
CA TYR A 220 -1.04 15.71 9.20
C TYR A 220 -1.02 16.55 7.92
N SER A 221 0.18 16.71 7.34
CA SER A 221 0.37 17.34 6.03
C SER A 221 -0.24 16.49 4.92
N LEU A 222 -0.88 17.11 3.94
CA LEU A 222 -1.42 16.42 2.76
C LEU A 222 -0.58 16.66 1.50
N GLU A 223 0.62 17.23 1.65
CA GLU A 223 1.53 17.49 0.55
C GLU A 223 2.15 16.20 0.00
N GLN A 224 2.24 16.08 -1.33
CA GLN A 224 2.96 14.96 -1.96
C GLN A 224 4.47 14.98 -1.65
N LYS A 225 5.06 16.18 -1.50
CA LYS A 225 6.48 16.37 -1.17
C LYS A 225 6.62 17.35 -0.02
N SER A 226 6.67 16.82 1.20
CA SER A 226 6.79 17.64 2.40
C SER A 226 8.17 18.28 2.55
N LYS A 227 8.30 19.19 3.54
CA LYS A 227 9.58 19.80 3.89
C LYS A 227 10.62 18.75 4.30
N GLY A 228 10.23 17.75 5.09
CA GLY A 228 11.11 16.65 5.52
C GLY A 228 11.66 15.86 4.32
N MET A 229 10.79 15.53 3.35
CA MET A 229 11.19 14.83 2.13
C MET A 229 12.18 15.64 1.28
N LYS A 230 11.99 16.96 1.19
CA LYS A 230 12.91 17.87 0.49
C LYS A 230 14.27 17.97 1.20
N LEU A 231 14.28 17.96 2.53
CA LEU A 231 15.53 17.94 3.31
C LEU A 231 16.26 16.61 3.12
N ARG A 232 15.54 15.48 3.14
CA ARG A 232 16.10 14.17 2.81
C ARG A 232 16.72 14.17 1.41
N ALA A 233 16.04 14.72 0.41
CA ALA A 233 16.54 14.74 -0.96
C ALA A 233 17.93 15.39 -1.11
N LYS A 234 18.28 16.34 -0.22
CA LYS A 234 19.63 16.94 -0.18
C LYS A 234 20.71 16.02 0.41
N LYS A 235 20.31 15.02 1.20
CA LYS A 235 21.20 14.01 1.80
C LYS A 235 21.32 12.74 0.97
N VAL A 236 20.52 12.60 -0.09
CA VAL A 236 20.57 11.44 -0.98
C VAL A 236 21.86 11.49 -1.78
N VAL A 237 22.68 10.44 -1.66
CA VAL A 237 23.98 10.34 -2.35
C VAL A 237 23.87 9.70 -3.74
N ALA A 238 22.83 8.88 -3.96
CA ALA A 238 22.54 8.28 -5.26
C ALA A 238 21.06 7.93 -5.40
N PRO A 239 20.42 8.11 -6.56
CA PRO A 239 19.00 7.81 -6.75
C PRO A 239 18.66 6.31 -6.81
N THR A 240 19.66 5.47 -7.15
CA THR A 240 19.55 4.03 -7.47
C THR A 240 18.50 3.71 -8.55
N PHE A 241 18.39 2.42 -8.92
CA PHE A 241 17.45 2.01 -9.98
C PHE A 241 15.98 2.12 -9.58
N HIS A 242 15.66 1.99 -8.28
CA HIS A 242 14.29 2.13 -7.79
C HIS A 242 13.87 3.59 -7.60
N GLY A 243 14.80 4.56 -7.73
CA GLY A 243 14.51 5.99 -7.75
C GLY A 243 14.17 6.62 -6.38
N ALA A 244 14.17 5.83 -5.31
CA ALA A 244 13.92 6.32 -3.94
C ALA A 244 15.14 7.05 -3.33
N GLY A 245 16.33 6.72 -3.83
CA GLY A 245 17.60 7.24 -3.37
C GLY A 245 18.11 6.62 -2.07
N ILE A 246 19.43 6.49 -1.95
CA ILE A 246 20.14 6.04 -0.75
C ILE A 246 20.71 7.22 0.03
N VAL A 247 20.68 7.13 1.36
CA VAL A 247 21.25 8.11 2.28
C VAL A 247 22.26 7.38 3.15
N VAL A 248 23.50 7.87 3.17
CA VAL A 248 24.56 7.33 4.02
C VAL A 248 25.31 8.49 4.67
N PRO A 249 25.89 8.31 5.87
CA PRO A 249 26.76 9.31 6.46
C PRO A 249 27.97 9.59 5.56
N VAL A 250 28.24 10.87 5.29
CA VAL A 250 29.43 11.34 4.59
C VAL A 250 30.12 12.34 5.52
N ASP A 251 31.40 12.10 5.82
CA ASP A 251 32.16 12.99 6.69
C ASP A 251 32.65 14.25 5.95
N LYS A 252 33.41 15.11 6.63
CA LYS A 252 33.95 16.34 6.05
C LYS A 252 35.02 16.11 4.97
N ASN A 253 35.53 14.89 4.86
CA ASN A 253 36.58 14.49 3.93
C ASN A 253 35.99 13.70 2.74
N ASP A 254 34.67 13.77 2.55
CA ASP A 254 33.91 12.99 1.55
C ASP A 254 34.05 11.46 1.71
N VAL A 255 34.36 10.98 2.91
CA VAL A 255 34.41 9.55 3.23
C VAL A 255 33.01 9.06 3.60
N GLY A 256 32.52 8.07 2.84
CA GLY A 256 31.26 7.38 3.13
C GLY A 256 30.51 6.89 1.88
N TYR A 257 30.69 7.56 0.74
CA TYR A 257 30.09 7.17 -0.54
C TYR A 257 31.08 7.36 -1.69
N ARG A 258 31.02 6.47 -2.69
CA ARG A 258 31.77 6.60 -3.94
C ARG A 258 30.86 6.23 -5.10
N GLU A 259 30.85 7.08 -6.12
CA GLU A 259 30.09 6.81 -7.33
C GLU A 259 30.61 5.58 -8.08
N LEU A 260 29.70 4.89 -8.74
CA LEU A 260 30.07 3.81 -9.64
C LEU A 260 30.65 4.39 -10.93
N PRO A 261 31.72 3.79 -11.49
CA PRO A 261 32.38 4.30 -12.69
C PRO A 261 31.51 4.27 -13.96
N GLU A 262 30.42 3.51 -13.94
CA GLU A 262 29.48 3.36 -15.05
C GLU A 262 28.22 4.20 -14.84
N THR A 263 27.64 4.78 -15.89
CA THR A 263 26.35 5.48 -15.79
C THR A 263 25.17 4.51 -15.71
N ASP A 264 24.05 4.91 -15.08
CA ASP A 264 22.89 4.03 -14.87
C ASP A 264 22.31 3.47 -16.19
N GLY A 265 22.30 4.27 -17.27
CA GLY A 265 21.88 3.83 -18.60
C GLY A 265 22.77 2.72 -19.18
N ARG A 266 24.09 2.81 -18.94
CA ARG A 266 25.06 1.80 -19.39
C ARG A 266 25.00 0.54 -18.52
N ARG A 267 24.73 0.67 -17.22
CA ARG A 267 24.51 -0.47 -16.31
C ARG A 267 23.25 -1.28 -16.65
N GLY A 268 22.18 -0.63 -17.09
CA GLY A 268 21.01 -1.32 -17.63
C GLY A 268 21.35 -2.16 -18.88
N GLY A 269 22.25 -1.64 -19.73
CA GLY A 269 22.81 -2.37 -20.87
C GLY A 269 23.70 -3.55 -20.45
N ILE A 270 24.64 -3.33 -19.53
CA ILE A 270 25.55 -4.37 -19.02
C ILE A 270 24.78 -5.50 -18.33
N ARG A 271 23.70 -5.21 -17.59
CA ARG A 271 22.84 -6.25 -16.99
C ARG A 271 22.02 -7.02 -18.02
N ARG A 272 21.66 -6.39 -19.15
CA ARG A 272 20.95 -7.06 -20.25
C ARG A 272 21.85 -8.02 -21.05
N SER A 273 23.14 -7.73 -21.17
CA SER A 273 24.08 -8.53 -21.98
C SER A 273 24.30 -9.98 -21.49
N PRO A 274 24.41 -10.29 -20.18
CA PRO A 274 24.45 -11.66 -19.69
C PRO A 274 23.08 -12.34 -19.56
N LEU A 275 21.98 -11.56 -19.46
CA LEU A 275 20.62 -12.12 -19.35
C LEU A 275 20.00 -12.51 -20.69
N LEU A 276 20.53 -12.00 -21.80
CA LEU A 276 20.11 -12.34 -23.16
C LEU A 276 21.37 -12.67 -23.97
N PRO A 277 21.73 -13.96 -24.11
CA PRO A 277 22.76 -14.34 -25.07
C PRO A 277 22.34 -13.79 -26.44
N ARG A 278 23.22 -13.01 -27.08
CA ARG A 278 23.05 -12.62 -28.48
C ARG A 278 23.02 -13.90 -29.31
N MET A 279 21.83 -14.40 -29.65
CA MET A 279 21.68 -15.37 -30.74
C MET A 279 22.11 -14.66 -32.03
N ARG A 280 23.38 -14.83 -32.41
CA ARG A 280 23.81 -14.56 -33.79
C ARG A 280 23.14 -15.62 -34.65
N ALA A 281 22.12 -15.23 -35.40
CA ALA A 281 21.60 -16.05 -36.48
C ALA A 281 22.73 -16.21 -37.51
N HIS A 282 23.37 -17.37 -37.54
CA HIS A 282 24.18 -17.77 -38.68
C HIS A 282 23.21 -18.11 -39.82
N THR A 283 22.98 -17.15 -40.70
CA THR A 283 22.38 -17.43 -42.00
C THR A 283 23.36 -18.28 -42.81
N TYR A 284 23.12 -19.59 -42.87
CA TYR A 284 23.74 -20.46 -43.86
C TYR A 284 23.15 -20.12 -45.23
N ALA A 285 23.95 -19.51 -46.11
CA ALA A 285 23.62 -19.39 -47.51
C ALA A 285 23.82 -20.76 -48.17
N HIS A 286 22.72 -21.45 -48.50
CA HIS A 286 22.78 -22.59 -49.41
C HIS A 286 22.99 -22.06 -50.83
N THR A 287 24.22 -22.14 -51.33
CA THR A 287 24.50 -22.11 -52.77
C THR A 287 23.94 -23.38 -53.39
N GLN A 288 22.82 -23.26 -54.12
CA GLN A 288 22.39 -24.32 -55.04
C GLN A 288 23.32 -24.28 -56.26
N SER A 289 24.15 -25.31 -56.38
CA SER A 289 24.84 -25.64 -57.62
C SER A 289 23.82 -26.26 -58.57
N SER A 290 23.55 -25.57 -59.67
CA SER A 290 22.91 -26.13 -60.86
C SER A 290 23.93 -26.98 -61.61
N SER A 291 23.72 -28.29 -61.68
CA SER A 291 24.40 -29.16 -62.64
C SER A 291 23.39 -29.64 -63.67
N SER A 292 23.49 -29.05 -64.85
CA SER A 292 22.88 -29.54 -66.09
C SER A 292 23.84 -30.55 -66.74
N CYS A 293 23.38 -31.79 -66.92
CA CYS A 293 23.62 -32.69 -68.06
C CYS A 293 23.15 -34.10 -67.69
#